data_AF-A0A5C6E222-F1
#
_entry.id   AF-A0A5C6E222-F1
#
_cell.length_a   1.000
_cell.length_b   1.000
_cell.length_c   1.000
_cell.angle_alpha   90.00
_cell.angle_beta   90.00
_cell.angle_gamma   90.00
#
_symmetry.space_group_name_H-M   'P 1'
#
loop_
_entity.id
_entity.type
_entity.pdbx_description
1 polymer ?
#
loop_
_entity_poly.entity_id
_entity_poly.type
_entity_poly.pdbx_seq_one_letter_code
_entity_poly.pdbx_strand_id
1 'polypeptide(L)'
;MGIENHLPQQVVLPYDRIFEDGRFVGYWKYVRGTLEGMNGVIKLEYSKHLVRRGWSAFEIRVDDEVVVIDYSDFLLVDTASAAFKHWLRFHHTPAFVPYPNLGSFPPWSFLDWADYTRAKALPSYTASGESIVYRHSDLNNRLPNLVQRRTRAMELLQKHCDDPMTIGKLQTGFIAQQMYFRDCLDSLVVVHIPGSHPHILDRTVQQMFALGVCVISPDLWTTCLEHRPQAGIHYVGIQDDYSDLSVKIQWVAEHRDEAVAIGRSAKQFFAKYCTPTAIWSYIHKRVSEPRALPSESSRDATTT
;
A
#
# COMPACT_ATOMS: atom_id res chain seq x y z
N MET A 1 10.41 19.78 14.79
CA MET A 1 11.48 18.81 15.07
C MET A 1 11.78 18.08 13.78
N GLY A 2 12.95 18.33 13.18
CA GLY A 2 13.40 17.53 12.03
C GLY A 2 13.76 16.13 12.52
N ILE A 3 13.19 15.11 11.92
CA ILE A 3 13.66 13.74 12.14
C ILE A 3 15.02 13.68 11.45
N GLU A 4 16.11 13.53 12.22
CA GLU A 4 17.39 13.15 11.62
C GLU A 4 17.17 11.80 10.93
N ASN A 5 17.20 11.83 9.60
CA ASN A 5 17.01 10.64 8.79
C ASN A 5 18.30 9.82 8.84
N HIS A 6 18.43 8.97 9.87
CA HIS A 6 19.46 7.94 9.88
C HIS A 6 19.08 6.88 8.83
N LEU A 7 19.81 6.90 7.72
CA LEU A 7 19.67 5.95 6.63
C LEU A 7 20.74 4.86 6.77
N PRO A 8 20.49 3.64 6.26
CA PRO A 8 21.51 2.60 6.28
C PRO A 8 22.63 2.96 5.32
N GLN A 9 23.85 2.53 5.64
CA GLN A 9 25.01 2.76 4.80
C GLN A 9 24.99 1.86 3.57
N GLN A 10 24.57 0.61 3.77
CA GLN A 10 24.57 -0.42 2.74
C GLN A 10 23.33 -1.29 2.78
N VAL A 11 22.82 -1.61 1.59
CA VAL A 11 21.78 -2.61 1.38
C VAL A 11 22.23 -3.61 0.32
N VAL A 12 22.06 -4.90 0.61
CA VAL A 12 22.35 -5.99 -0.32
C VAL A 12 21.04 -6.68 -0.69
N LEU A 13 20.73 -6.71 -1.98
CA LEU A 13 19.56 -7.42 -2.51
C LEU A 13 19.94 -8.77 -3.12
N PRO A 14 19.01 -9.73 -3.19
CA PRO A 14 19.19 -10.89 -4.05
C PRO A 14 19.09 -10.48 -5.52
N TYR A 15 19.72 -11.25 -6.40
CA TYR A 15 19.44 -11.17 -7.84
C TYR A 15 17.99 -11.62 -8.11
N ASP A 16 17.34 -11.03 -9.11
CA ASP A 16 15.95 -11.32 -9.50
C ASP A 16 15.70 -12.79 -9.89
N ARG A 17 16.73 -13.51 -10.32
CA ARG A 17 16.66 -14.96 -10.63
C ARG A 17 16.14 -15.85 -9.49
N ILE A 18 16.05 -15.35 -8.25
CA ILE A 18 15.41 -16.10 -7.15
C ILE A 18 13.88 -16.19 -7.30
N PHE A 19 13.30 -15.41 -8.22
CA PHE A 19 11.88 -15.43 -8.54
C PHE A 19 11.67 -16.21 -9.85
N GLU A 20 11.15 -17.43 -9.73
CA GLU A 20 10.81 -18.28 -10.88
C GLU A 20 9.60 -17.76 -11.66
N ASP A 21 8.72 -17.01 -10.99
CA ASP A 21 7.50 -16.44 -11.56
C ASP A 21 7.62 -14.91 -11.64
N GLY A 22 7.47 -14.39 -12.85
CA GLY A 22 7.54 -12.95 -13.16
C GLY A 22 6.54 -12.10 -12.36
N ARG A 23 5.46 -12.68 -11.82
CA ARG A 23 4.51 -11.97 -10.94
C ARG A 23 5.16 -11.53 -9.64
N PHE A 24 6.04 -12.34 -9.05
CA PHE A 24 6.70 -12.03 -7.77
C PHE A 24 7.87 -11.05 -7.94
N VAL A 25 8.44 -10.99 -9.15
CA VAL A 25 9.47 -10.00 -9.51
C VAL A 25 8.97 -8.56 -9.29
N GLY A 26 7.67 -8.30 -9.36
CA GLY A 26 7.09 -6.98 -9.10
C GLY A 26 7.39 -6.42 -7.70
N TYR A 27 7.33 -7.25 -6.67
CA TYR A 27 7.60 -6.84 -5.28
C TYR A 27 9.09 -6.57 -5.06
N TRP A 28 9.96 -7.39 -5.62
CA TRP A 28 11.39 -7.13 -5.63
C TRP A 28 11.74 -5.86 -6.40
N LYS A 29 11.12 -5.63 -7.57
CA LYS A 29 11.27 -4.38 -8.34
C LYS A 29 10.83 -3.17 -7.53
N TYR A 30 9.80 -3.28 -6.70
CA TYR A 30 9.40 -2.20 -5.80
C TYR A 30 10.50 -1.89 -4.77
N VAL A 31 10.98 -2.90 -4.05
CA VAL A 31 12.06 -2.73 -3.06
C VAL A 31 13.31 -2.12 -3.71
N ARG A 32 13.75 -2.68 -4.85
CA ARG A 32 14.86 -2.14 -5.63
C ARG A 32 14.61 -0.70 -6.08
N GLY A 33 13.43 -0.42 -6.61
CA GLY A 33 13.03 0.91 -7.06
C GLY A 33 13.13 1.96 -5.94
N THR A 34 12.79 1.61 -4.70
CA THR A 34 12.99 2.54 -3.57
C THR A 34 14.46 2.87 -3.32
N LEU A 35 15.38 1.92 -3.49
CA LEU A 35 16.82 2.17 -3.37
C LEU A 35 17.36 2.98 -4.56
N GLU A 36 16.93 2.64 -5.77
CA GLU A 36 17.27 3.37 -7.00
C GLU A 36 16.79 4.84 -6.92
N GLY A 37 15.63 5.09 -6.31
CA GLY A 37 15.13 6.43 -6.03
C GLY A 37 15.96 7.25 -5.03
N MET A 38 16.94 6.63 -4.37
CA MET A 38 17.89 7.25 -3.45
C MET A 38 19.34 7.05 -3.91
N ASN A 39 19.55 6.97 -5.22
CA ASN A 39 20.86 6.75 -5.82
C ASN A 39 21.93 7.70 -5.23
N GLY A 40 23.07 7.14 -4.82
CA GLY A 40 24.17 7.88 -4.22
C GLY A 40 24.03 8.16 -2.72
N VAL A 41 22.89 7.84 -2.10
CA VAL A 41 22.68 7.99 -0.65
C VAL A 41 22.95 6.69 0.12
N ILE A 42 22.53 5.55 -0.45
CA ILE A 42 22.71 4.21 0.12
C ILE A 42 23.51 3.37 -0.87
N LYS A 43 24.53 2.66 -0.39
CA LYS A 43 25.28 1.71 -1.22
C LYS A 43 24.43 0.47 -1.51
N LEU A 44 24.05 0.28 -2.77
CA LEU A 44 23.31 -0.89 -3.24
C LEU A 44 24.26 -1.95 -3.82
N GLU A 45 24.20 -3.17 -3.28
CA GLU A 45 24.90 -4.34 -3.80
C GLU A 45 23.96 -5.51 -4.05
N TYR A 46 24.47 -6.55 -4.73
CA TYR A 46 23.73 -7.79 -5.01
C TYR A 46 24.49 -9.02 -4.54
N SER A 47 23.77 -10.02 -4.06
CA SER A 47 24.36 -11.28 -3.60
C SER A 47 23.62 -12.50 -4.11
N LYS A 48 24.39 -13.54 -4.45
CA LYS A 48 23.87 -14.88 -4.78
C LYS A 48 23.56 -15.74 -3.55
N HIS A 49 23.94 -15.27 -2.36
CA HIS A 49 23.78 -16.01 -1.10
C HIS A 49 22.47 -15.68 -0.38
N LEU A 50 21.76 -14.64 -0.82
CA LEU A 50 20.42 -14.32 -0.35
C LEU A 50 19.39 -15.17 -1.10
N VAL A 51 18.43 -15.69 -0.35
CA VAL A 51 17.47 -16.66 -0.87
C VAL A 51 16.03 -16.18 -0.75
N ARG A 52 15.16 -16.79 -1.56
CA ARG A 52 13.73 -16.74 -1.36
C ARG A 52 13.36 -17.61 -0.15
N ARG A 53 12.42 -17.15 0.67
CA ARG A 53 11.85 -17.86 1.81
C ARG A 53 10.37 -18.10 1.54
N GLY A 54 9.99 -19.36 1.41
CA GLY A 54 8.62 -19.73 1.06
C GLY A 54 8.17 -19.16 -0.29
N TRP A 55 6.86 -18.94 -0.43
CA TRP A 55 6.27 -18.48 -1.69
C TRP A 55 6.21 -16.94 -1.79
N SER A 56 6.29 -16.22 -0.68
CA SER A 56 6.01 -14.78 -0.60
C SER A 56 7.05 -13.93 0.12
N ALA A 57 8.24 -14.48 0.41
CA ALA A 57 9.27 -13.73 1.09
C ALA A 57 10.67 -13.92 0.50
N PHE A 58 11.55 -12.94 0.72
CA PHE A 58 12.96 -13.02 0.34
C PHE A 58 13.85 -12.26 1.31
N GLU A 59 15.10 -12.70 1.42
CA GLU A 59 16.11 -12.07 2.27
C GLU A 59 16.76 -10.88 1.58
N ILE A 60 17.05 -9.86 2.38
CA ILE A 60 17.96 -8.76 2.06
C ILE A 60 18.97 -8.61 3.22
N ARG A 61 20.02 -7.82 3.02
CA ARG A 61 20.85 -7.32 4.13
C ARG A 61 20.80 -5.81 4.23
N VAL A 62 20.77 -5.29 5.44
CA VAL A 62 20.81 -3.86 5.76
C VAL A 62 21.87 -3.67 6.83
N ASP A 63 22.98 -3.02 6.51
CA ASP A 63 24.14 -2.86 7.42
C ASP A 63 24.52 -4.18 8.11
N ASP A 64 24.76 -5.22 7.29
CA ASP A 64 25.08 -6.60 7.67
C ASP A 64 23.99 -7.43 8.39
N GLU A 65 22.90 -6.80 8.83
CA GLU A 65 21.75 -7.49 9.44
C GLU A 65 20.85 -8.12 8.38
N VAL A 66 20.41 -9.36 8.61
CA VAL A 66 19.48 -10.06 7.72
C VAL A 66 18.06 -9.59 7.99
N VAL A 67 17.38 -9.12 6.95
CA VAL A 67 15.99 -8.71 6.98
C VAL A 67 15.23 -9.51 5.94
N VAL A 68 14.05 -10.01 6.30
CA VAL A 68 13.14 -10.68 5.36
C VAL A 68 12.06 -9.70 4.92
N ILE A 69 11.83 -9.60 3.62
CA ILE A 69 10.69 -8.88 3.04
C ILE A 69 9.63 -9.90 2.65
N ASP A 70 8.44 -9.77 3.22
CA ASP A 70 7.27 -10.62 2.99
C ASP A 70 6.15 -9.81 2.33
N TYR A 71 5.88 -10.16 1.08
CA TYR A 71 4.90 -9.52 0.21
C TYR A 71 3.58 -10.29 0.14
N SER A 72 3.30 -11.19 1.08
CA SER A 72 2.02 -11.88 1.15
C SER A 72 0.88 -10.91 1.47
N ASP A 73 -0.26 -11.10 0.81
CA ASP A 73 -1.49 -10.37 1.09
C ASP A 73 -2.34 -11.02 2.20
N PHE A 74 -1.95 -12.22 2.66
CA PHE A 74 -2.72 -12.98 3.63
C PHE A 74 -2.35 -12.57 5.06
N LEU A 75 -3.36 -12.56 5.94
CA LEU A 75 -3.23 -12.37 7.38
C LEU A 75 -2.74 -13.66 8.08
N LEU A 76 -1.69 -14.26 7.53
CA LEU A 76 -1.04 -15.46 8.06
C LEU A 76 0.40 -15.12 8.42
N VAL A 77 0.84 -15.58 9.58
CA VAL A 77 2.25 -15.51 10.00
C VAL A 77 2.95 -16.77 9.53
N ASP A 78 3.96 -16.59 8.69
CA ASP A 78 4.85 -17.69 8.30
C ASP A 78 5.63 -18.17 9.52
N THR A 79 5.60 -19.47 9.82
CA THR A 79 6.32 -20.03 10.96
C THR A 79 7.84 -19.88 10.83
N ALA A 80 8.36 -19.77 9.59
CA ALA A 80 9.76 -19.47 9.34
C ALA A 80 10.17 -18.10 9.91
N SER A 81 9.24 -17.16 10.09
CA SER A 81 9.53 -15.83 10.60
C SER A 81 10.17 -15.84 12.00
N ALA A 82 9.86 -16.84 12.83
CA ALA A 82 10.42 -16.99 14.17
C ALA A 82 11.95 -17.15 14.18
N ALA A 83 12.54 -17.60 13.07
CA ALA A 83 13.99 -17.74 12.92
C ALA A 83 14.71 -16.41 12.57
N PHE A 84 13.95 -15.33 12.32
CA PHE A 84 14.50 -14.05 11.88
C PHE A 84 14.22 -12.94 12.90
N LYS A 85 15.23 -12.12 13.14
CA LYS A 85 15.11 -10.92 13.97
C LYS A 85 14.18 -9.89 13.30
N HIS A 86 14.27 -9.73 11.97
CA HIS A 86 13.50 -8.73 11.23
C HIS A 86 12.73 -9.37 10.07
N TRP A 87 11.41 -9.31 10.14
CA TRP A 87 10.51 -9.79 9.09
C TRP A 87 9.50 -8.68 8.76
N LEU A 88 9.63 -8.06 7.59
CA LEU A 88 8.86 -6.88 7.20
C LEU A 88 7.73 -7.27 6.25
N ARG A 89 6.50 -6.84 6.56
CA ARG A 89 5.28 -7.29 5.89
C ARG A 89 4.60 -6.16 5.14
N PHE A 90 4.29 -6.38 3.87
CA PHE A 90 3.58 -5.41 3.01
C PHE A 90 2.19 -5.09 3.57
N HIS A 91 1.43 -6.10 3.94
CA HIS A 91 0.07 -5.94 4.47
C HIS A 91 0.05 -6.09 5.99
N HIS A 92 0.99 -5.45 6.69
CA HIS A 92 1.06 -5.49 8.15
C HIS A 92 -0.16 -4.83 8.80
N THR A 93 -0.83 -5.51 9.73
CA THR A 93 -2.01 -5.01 10.46
C THR A 93 -1.79 -5.16 11.97
N PRO A 94 -2.66 -4.57 12.82
CA PRO A 94 -2.60 -4.75 14.28
C PRO A 94 -2.65 -6.22 14.74
N ALA A 95 -3.14 -7.14 13.91
CA ALA A 95 -3.14 -8.57 14.22
C ALA A 95 -1.72 -9.16 14.36
N PHE A 96 -0.69 -8.47 13.84
CA PHE A 96 0.69 -8.91 13.94
C PHE A 96 1.44 -8.33 15.16
N VAL A 97 0.82 -7.47 15.97
CA VAL A 97 1.41 -6.90 17.20
C VAL A 97 1.98 -7.97 18.15
N PRO A 98 1.37 -9.16 18.32
CA PRO A 98 1.94 -10.22 19.16
C PRO A 98 3.29 -10.78 18.67
N TYR A 99 3.71 -10.48 17.44
CA TYR A 99 4.93 -11.00 16.83
C TYR A 99 5.99 -9.90 16.72
N PRO A 100 6.86 -9.73 17.73
CA PRO A 100 7.76 -8.59 17.80
C PRO A 100 8.79 -8.55 16.66
N ASN A 101 9.07 -9.70 16.03
CA ASN A 101 9.90 -9.82 14.84
C ASN A 101 9.27 -9.21 13.59
N LEU A 102 7.93 -9.18 13.52
CA LEU A 102 7.19 -8.62 12.40
C LEU A 102 7.16 -7.09 12.48
N GLY A 103 7.33 -6.45 11.33
CA GLY A 103 7.23 -5.00 11.19
C GLY A 103 6.50 -4.63 9.91
N SER A 104 5.99 -3.41 9.88
CA SER A 104 5.32 -2.86 8.72
C SER A 104 6.31 -2.51 7.59
N PHE A 105 5.97 -2.92 6.37
CA PHE A 105 6.54 -2.40 5.14
C PHE A 105 5.39 -1.83 4.31
N PRO A 106 5.46 -0.61 3.77
CA PRO A 106 4.37 -0.10 2.94
C PRO A 106 4.14 -1.01 1.74
N PRO A 107 2.89 -1.35 1.40
CA PRO A 107 2.58 -2.05 0.15
C PRO A 107 3.20 -1.34 -1.06
N TRP A 108 3.38 -2.04 -2.17
CA TRP A 108 3.95 -1.42 -3.37
C TRP A 108 3.12 -0.23 -3.87
N SER A 109 3.78 0.82 -4.34
CA SER A 109 3.13 2.01 -4.92
C SER A 109 3.67 2.30 -6.33
N PHE A 110 4.86 2.90 -6.40
CA PHE A 110 5.57 3.19 -7.64
C PHE A 110 6.76 2.23 -7.79
N LEU A 111 6.78 1.45 -8.89
CA LEU A 111 7.93 0.61 -9.22
C LEU A 111 9.12 1.45 -9.70
N ASP A 112 8.82 2.54 -10.42
CA ASP A 112 9.76 3.55 -10.87
C ASP A 112 9.44 4.87 -10.15
N TRP A 113 10.36 5.38 -9.33
CA TRP A 113 10.17 6.65 -8.63
C TRP A 113 10.24 7.87 -9.56
N ALA A 114 10.71 7.70 -10.80
CA ALA A 114 10.54 8.71 -11.83
C ALA A 114 9.07 8.84 -12.26
N ASP A 115 8.25 7.76 -12.20
CA ASP A 115 6.80 7.88 -12.40
C ASP A 115 6.17 8.74 -11.32
N TYR A 116 6.56 8.55 -10.05
CA TYR A 116 6.11 9.40 -8.96
C TYR A 116 6.47 10.86 -9.20
N THR A 117 7.72 11.13 -9.60
CA THR A 117 8.20 12.48 -9.90
C THR A 117 7.40 13.13 -11.04
N ARG A 118 7.17 12.38 -12.13
CA ARG A 118 6.34 12.84 -13.26
C ARG A 118 4.89 13.10 -12.82
N ALA A 119 4.30 12.20 -12.04
CA ALA A 119 2.92 12.31 -11.59
C ALA A 119 2.73 13.47 -10.60
N LYS A 120 3.73 13.75 -9.75
CA LYS A 120 3.74 14.92 -8.85
C LYS A 120 3.78 16.25 -9.59
N ALA A 121 4.29 16.28 -10.82
CA ALA A 121 4.32 17.47 -11.68
C ALA A 121 2.98 17.74 -12.39
N LEU A 122 2.00 16.83 -12.31
CA LEU A 122 0.66 17.05 -12.82
C LEU A 122 -0.10 18.07 -11.93
N PRO A 123 -1.19 18.67 -12.45
CA PRO A 123 -2.08 19.51 -11.65
C PRO A 123 -2.55 18.79 -10.39
N SER A 124 -2.76 19.57 -9.32
CA SER A 124 -3.31 19.00 -8.08
C SER A 124 -4.79 18.67 -8.27
N TYR A 125 -5.24 17.57 -7.65
CA TYR A 125 -6.64 17.20 -7.59
C TYR A 125 -7.48 18.30 -6.91
N THR A 126 -8.59 18.66 -7.56
CA THR A 126 -9.52 19.71 -7.12
C THR A 126 -10.95 19.20 -6.95
N ALA A 127 -11.19 17.90 -7.14
CA ALA A 127 -12.53 17.33 -7.19
C ALA A 127 -13.49 18.04 -8.15
N SER A 128 -12.98 18.70 -9.20
CA SER A 128 -13.79 19.55 -10.09
C SER A 128 -14.46 18.80 -11.23
N GLY A 129 -14.03 17.57 -11.50
CA GLY A 129 -14.69 16.71 -12.47
C GLY A 129 -15.98 16.10 -11.95
N GLU A 130 -16.64 15.37 -12.83
CA GLU A 130 -17.86 14.62 -12.55
C GLU A 130 -17.63 13.11 -12.54
N SER A 131 -16.48 12.64 -13.01
CA SER A 131 -16.26 11.21 -13.22
C SER A 131 -16.07 10.45 -11.90
N ILE A 132 -16.62 9.25 -11.85
CA ILE A 132 -16.41 8.28 -10.78
C ILE A 132 -15.48 7.22 -11.35
N VAL A 133 -14.25 7.17 -10.86
CA VAL A 133 -13.23 6.26 -11.39
C VAL A 133 -13.26 4.94 -10.64
N TYR A 134 -13.59 3.86 -11.35
CA TYR A 134 -13.61 2.48 -10.82
C TYR A 134 -12.90 1.55 -11.81
N ARG A 135 -11.57 1.49 -11.71
CA ARG A 135 -10.72 0.71 -12.59
C ARG A 135 -9.98 -0.36 -11.79
N HIS A 136 -10.50 -1.58 -11.83
CA HIS A 136 -9.89 -2.74 -11.18
C HIS A 136 -9.33 -3.73 -12.18
N SER A 137 -8.42 -4.58 -11.69
CA SER A 137 -7.98 -5.74 -12.46
C SER A 137 -9.13 -6.72 -12.75
N ASP A 138 -8.96 -7.51 -13.82
CA ASP A 138 -9.95 -8.39 -14.43
C ASP A 138 -10.84 -9.12 -13.40
N LEU A 139 -12.15 -9.11 -13.64
CA LEU A 139 -13.17 -9.82 -12.88
C LEU A 139 -13.02 -11.35 -13.00
N ASN A 140 -12.17 -11.85 -13.90
CA ASN A 140 -11.83 -13.27 -14.02
C ASN A 140 -10.81 -13.78 -12.96
N ASN A 141 -10.56 -13.02 -11.90
CA ASN A 141 -9.64 -13.44 -10.84
C ASN A 141 -10.21 -14.64 -10.06
N ARG A 142 -9.37 -15.62 -9.72
CA ARG A 142 -9.78 -16.85 -9.00
C ARG A 142 -9.72 -16.73 -7.48
N LEU A 143 -9.40 -15.55 -6.95
CA LEU A 143 -9.39 -15.33 -5.51
C LEU A 143 -10.81 -15.37 -4.93
N PRO A 144 -11.06 -16.20 -3.89
CA PRO A 144 -12.37 -16.29 -3.25
C PRO A 144 -12.88 -14.92 -2.81
N ASN A 145 -14.17 -14.66 -3.03
CA ASN A 145 -14.90 -13.44 -2.64
C ASN A 145 -14.44 -12.13 -3.30
N LEU A 146 -13.28 -12.06 -3.95
CA LEU A 146 -12.82 -10.87 -4.66
C LEU A 146 -13.77 -10.50 -5.81
N VAL A 147 -14.09 -11.48 -6.65
CA VAL A 147 -14.99 -11.29 -7.80
C VAL A 147 -16.36 -10.83 -7.30
N GLN A 148 -16.91 -11.51 -6.30
CA GLN A 148 -18.22 -11.16 -5.72
C GLN A 148 -18.23 -9.72 -5.18
N ARG A 149 -17.19 -9.30 -4.44
CA ARG A 149 -17.06 -7.92 -3.92
C ARG A 149 -17.01 -6.90 -5.05
N ARG A 150 -16.18 -7.13 -6.07
CA ARG A 150 -16.03 -6.20 -7.21
C ARG A 150 -17.26 -6.16 -8.11
N THR A 151 -17.93 -7.29 -8.31
CA THR A 151 -19.20 -7.37 -9.06
C THR A 151 -20.29 -6.62 -8.33
N ARG A 152 -20.48 -6.85 -7.02
CA ARG A 152 -21.47 -6.12 -6.21
C ARG A 152 -21.24 -4.61 -6.24
N ALA A 153 -19.98 -4.17 -6.07
CA ALA A 153 -19.66 -2.75 -6.16
C ALA A 153 -19.93 -2.20 -7.58
N MET A 154 -19.60 -2.93 -8.63
CA MET A 154 -19.90 -2.53 -10.01
C MET A 154 -21.40 -2.37 -10.24
N GLU A 155 -22.23 -3.31 -9.77
CA GLU A 155 -23.69 -3.24 -9.88
C GLU A 155 -24.26 -2.01 -9.17
N LEU A 156 -23.76 -1.71 -7.97
CA LEU A 156 -24.17 -0.52 -7.20
C LEU A 156 -23.75 0.78 -7.90
N LEU A 157 -22.54 0.83 -8.44
CA LEU A 157 -22.02 1.98 -9.20
C LEU A 157 -22.80 2.19 -10.50
N GLN A 158 -23.07 1.13 -11.24
CA GLN A 158 -23.85 1.20 -12.48
C GLN A 158 -25.26 1.69 -12.19
N LYS A 159 -25.94 1.11 -11.20
CA LYS A 159 -27.27 1.57 -10.78
C LYS A 159 -27.28 3.03 -10.36
N HIS A 160 -26.27 3.48 -9.63
CA HIS A 160 -26.13 4.89 -9.28
C HIS A 160 -25.96 5.75 -10.54
N CYS A 161 -25.13 5.32 -11.49
CA CYS A 161 -24.86 6.06 -12.73
C CYS A 161 -25.89 5.83 -13.84
N ASP A 162 -26.97 5.08 -13.63
CA ASP A 162 -28.10 4.99 -14.55
C ASP A 162 -29.14 6.10 -14.30
N ASP A 163 -29.00 6.85 -13.19
CA ASP A 163 -29.81 8.04 -12.93
C ASP A 163 -29.48 9.16 -13.95
N PRO A 164 -30.48 9.87 -14.50
CA PRO A 164 -30.29 10.96 -15.46
C PRO A 164 -29.26 12.03 -15.05
N MET A 165 -29.09 12.28 -13.74
CA MET A 165 -28.14 13.28 -13.23
C MET A 165 -26.69 12.79 -13.19
N THR A 166 -26.48 11.48 -13.28
CA THR A 166 -25.17 10.81 -13.16
C THR A 166 -24.81 9.92 -14.34
N ILE A 167 -25.65 9.89 -15.38
CA ILE A 167 -25.43 9.10 -16.57
C ILE A 167 -24.09 9.42 -17.26
N GLY A 168 -23.33 8.37 -17.57
CA GLY A 168 -22.02 8.46 -18.22
C GLY A 168 -20.86 8.88 -17.31
N LYS A 169 -21.07 9.07 -16.00
CA LYS A 169 -20.00 9.48 -15.07
C LYS A 169 -19.06 8.34 -14.67
N LEU A 170 -19.49 7.08 -14.75
CA LEU A 170 -18.68 5.92 -14.36
C LEU A 170 -17.58 5.61 -15.38
N GLN A 171 -16.33 5.61 -14.93
CA GLN A 171 -15.15 5.30 -15.74
C GLN A 171 -14.56 3.95 -15.32
N THR A 172 -14.59 2.97 -16.24
CA THR A 172 -14.13 1.60 -16.01
C THR A 172 -13.16 1.13 -17.09
N GLY A 173 -12.58 -0.06 -16.90
CA GLY A 173 -11.66 -0.68 -17.84
C GLY A 173 -10.20 -0.26 -17.67
N PHE A 174 -9.32 -0.92 -18.42
CA PHE A 174 -7.87 -0.69 -18.36
C PHE A 174 -7.42 0.37 -19.33
N ILE A 175 -6.58 1.28 -18.85
CA ILE A 175 -5.94 2.33 -19.65
C ILE A 175 -4.46 2.45 -19.25
N ALA A 176 -3.68 3.14 -20.08
CA ALA A 176 -2.28 3.41 -19.77
C ALA A 176 -2.14 4.23 -18.49
N GLN A 177 -1.12 3.93 -17.67
CA GLN A 177 -0.92 4.52 -16.34
C GLN A 177 -0.90 6.06 -16.35
N GLN A 178 -0.31 6.69 -17.36
CA GLN A 178 -0.26 8.14 -17.45
C GLN A 178 -1.64 8.76 -17.69
N MET A 179 -2.47 8.12 -18.52
CA MET A 179 -3.86 8.54 -18.71
C MET A 179 -4.65 8.29 -17.44
N TYR A 180 -4.42 7.15 -16.77
CA TYR A 180 -5.06 6.84 -15.50
C TYR A 180 -4.83 7.91 -14.42
N PHE A 181 -3.59 8.40 -14.29
CA PHE A 181 -3.31 9.49 -13.33
C PHE A 181 -4.04 10.78 -13.68
N ARG A 182 -4.14 11.14 -14.97
CA ARG A 182 -4.91 12.32 -15.39
C ARG A 182 -6.39 12.14 -15.09
N ASP A 183 -6.97 11.00 -15.48
CA ASP A 183 -8.36 10.66 -15.17
C ASP A 183 -8.67 10.81 -13.67
N CYS A 184 -7.76 10.36 -12.79
CA CYS A 184 -7.97 10.44 -11.34
C CYS A 184 -7.81 11.85 -10.78
N LEU A 185 -6.93 12.67 -11.36
CA LEU A 185 -6.75 14.06 -10.93
C LEU A 185 -7.92 14.95 -11.39
N ASP A 186 -8.49 14.63 -12.55
CA ASP A 186 -9.63 15.32 -13.14
C ASP A 186 -10.97 14.72 -12.72
N SER A 187 -11.01 13.72 -11.82
CA SER A 187 -12.25 13.06 -11.41
C SER A 187 -12.98 13.77 -10.28
N LEU A 188 -14.22 13.35 -10.05
CA LEU A 188 -14.89 13.61 -8.79
C LEU A 188 -14.25 12.77 -7.68
N VAL A 189 -14.08 11.47 -7.90
CA VAL A 189 -13.59 10.53 -6.88
C VAL A 189 -13.06 9.24 -7.49
N VAL A 190 -12.16 8.56 -6.78
CA VAL A 190 -11.75 7.17 -7.07
C VAL A 190 -12.41 6.22 -6.09
N VAL A 191 -13.08 5.18 -6.59
CA VAL A 191 -13.65 4.11 -5.77
C VAL A 191 -12.68 2.94 -5.74
N HIS A 192 -12.31 2.52 -4.53
CA HIS A 192 -11.43 1.38 -4.30
C HIS A 192 -12.18 0.24 -3.62
N ILE A 193 -12.15 -0.93 -4.28
CA ILE A 193 -12.60 -2.20 -3.72
C ILE A 193 -11.39 -3.14 -3.54
N PRO A 194 -11.01 -3.44 -2.29
CA PRO A 194 -9.82 -4.21 -1.96
C PRO A 194 -9.74 -5.58 -2.64
N GLY A 195 -8.49 -5.98 -2.91
CA GLY A 195 -8.13 -7.22 -3.58
C GLY A 195 -8.33 -8.49 -2.74
N SER A 196 -7.26 -9.24 -2.56
CA SER A 196 -7.16 -10.53 -1.85
C SER A 196 -7.77 -10.54 -0.44
N HIS A 197 -7.80 -9.41 0.26
CA HIS A 197 -8.40 -9.27 1.58
C HIS A 197 -9.23 -7.98 1.67
N PRO A 198 -10.40 -7.96 2.35
CA PRO A 198 -11.36 -6.84 2.30
C PRO A 198 -10.89 -5.53 2.95
N HIS A 199 -9.72 -5.52 3.61
CA HIS A 199 -9.19 -4.35 4.34
C HIS A 199 -7.74 -4.01 3.99
N ILE A 200 -7.25 -4.44 2.82
CA ILE A 200 -5.87 -4.12 2.41
C ILE A 200 -5.77 -2.75 1.76
N LEU A 201 -4.66 -2.07 2.06
CA LEU A 201 -4.18 -0.94 1.27
C LEU A 201 -3.44 -1.49 0.05
N ASP A 202 -3.98 -1.29 -1.16
CA ASP A 202 -3.35 -1.77 -2.39
C ASP A 202 -2.52 -0.67 -3.10
N ARG A 203 -1.95 -1.04 -4.25
CA ARG A 203 -1.12 -0.15 -5.07
C ARG A 203 -1.87 1.10 -5.50
N THR A 204 -3.10 0.92 -5.95
CA THR A 204 -3.89 1.97 -6.56
C THR A 204 -4.17 3.04 -5.51
N VAL A 205 -4.61 2.63 -4.32
CA VAL A 205 -4.86 3.58 -3.23
C VAL A 205 -3.60 4.33 -2.82
N GLN A 206 -2.45 3.65 -2.72
CA GLN A 206 -1.20 4.36 -2.41
C GLN A 206 -0.80 5.37 -3.47
N GLN A 207 -0.98 5.05 -4.76
CA GLN A 207 -0.73 5.99 -5.83
C GLN A 207 -1.70 7.19 -5.73
N MET A 208 -2.97 6.95 -5.42
CA MET A 208 -3.94 8.03 -5.22
C MET A 208 -3.62 8.90 -4.02
N PHE A 209 -3.18 8.29 -2.90
CA PHE A 209 -2.69 9.03 -1.74
C PHE A 209 -1.51 9.90 -2.13
N ALA A 210 -0.53 9.37 -2.86
CA ALA A 210 0.63 10.13 -3.33
C ALA A 210 0.26 11.37 -4.17
N LEU A 211 -0.81 11.27 -4.95
CA LEU A 211 -1.33 12.36 -5.79
C LEU A 211 -2.28 13.30 -5.06
N GLY A 212 -2.82 12.86 -3.92
CA GLY A 212 -3.79 13.59 -3.12
C GLY A 212 -5.20 13.54 -3.70
N VAL A 213 -5.53 12.45 -4.39
CA VAL A 213 -6.88 12.19 -4.92
C VAL A 213 -7.77 11.65 -3.80
N CYS A 214 -9.02 12.11 -3.74
CA CYS A 214 -10.01 11.56 -2.82
C CYS A 214 -10.36 10.12 -3.22
N VAL A 215 -10.25 9.20 -2.25
CA VAL A 215 -10.57 7.78 -2.43
C VAL A 215 -11.75 7.41 -1.53
N ILE A 216 -12.71 6.67 -2.07
CA ILE A 216 -13.72 5.95 -1.30
C ILE A 216 -13.27 4.50 -1.14
N SER A 217 -13.24 3.99 0.10
CA SER A 217 -12.79 2.63 0.39
C SER A 217 -13.42 2.10 1.69
N PRO A 218 -13.57 0.78 1.85
CA PRO A 218 -13.76 0.16 3.16
C PRO A 218 -12.62 0.48 4.11
N ASP A 219 -12.77 0.09 5.39
CA ASP A 219 -11.73 0.32 6.38
C ASP A 219 -10.40 -0.35 5.97
N LEU A 220 -9.30 0.39 6.08
CA LEU A 220 -7.97 -0.07 5.70
C LEU A 220 -7.19 -0.46 6.95
N TRP A 221 -6.85 -1.73 7.09
CA TRP A 221 -6.12 -2.27 8.24
C TRP A 221 -4.60 -2.25 8.04
N THR A 222 -4.16 -2.23 6.78
CA THR A 222 -2.74 -2.18 6.45
C THR A 222 -2.09 -0.91 6.99
N THR A 223 -0.95 -1.09 7.65
CA THR A 223 -0.10 -0.02 8.16
C THR A 223 1.03 0.29 7.18
N CYS A 224 1.47 1.55 7.16
CA CYS A 224 2.69 2.01 6.53
C CYS A 224 3.63 2.49 7.64
N LEU A 225 4.69 1.74 7.92
CA LEU A 225 5.65 2.03 9.00
C LEU A 225 4.96 2.14 10.36
N GLU A 226 4.07 1.20 10.67
CA GLU A 226 3.22 1.14 11.89
C GLU A 226 2.12 2.20 11.98
N HIS A 227 1.94 3.02 10.96
CA HIS A 227 0.87 4.01 10.91
C HIS A 227 -0.25 3.54 9.98
N ARG A 228 -1.50 3.57 10.47
CA ARG A 228 -2.68 3.19 9.69
C ARG A 228 -3.33 4.43 9.07
N PRO A 229 -3.66 4.44 7.77
CA PRO A 229 -4.55 5.47 7.24
C PRO A 229 -5.93 5.35 7.89
N GLN A 230 -6.61 6.49 8.05
CA GLN A 230 -7.85 6.60 8.82
C GLN A 230 -8.99 7.13 7.96
N ALA A 231 -10.15 6.47 8.00
CA ALA A 231 -11.38 6.93 7.36
C ALA A 231 -11.79 8.32 7.89
N GLY A 232 -12.30 9.17 7.01
CA GLY A 232 -12.64 10.57 7.30
C GLY A 232 -11.44 11.51 7.36
N ILE A 233 -10.21 10.99 7.35
CA ILE A 233 -8.98 11.79 7.37
C ILE A 233 -8.19 11.60 6.07
N HIS A 234 -7.92 10.37 5.68
CA HIS A 234 -7.08 10.03 4.53
C HIS A 234 -7.88 9.45 3.35
N TYR A 235 -9.11 9.02 3.59
CA TYR A 235 -10.05 8.51 2.59
C TYR A 235 -11.48 8.61 3.13
N VAL A 236 -12.47 8.55 2.26
CA VAL A 236 -13.89 8.46 2.64
C VAL A 236 -14.22 7.00 2.91
N GLY A 237 -14.61 6.69 4.14
CA GLY A 237 -14.98 5.33 4.55
C GLY A 237 -16.37 4.92 4.04
N ILE A 238 -16.50 3.66 3.60
CA ILE A 238 -17.78 2.96 3.33
C ILE A 238 -17.88 1.69 4.16
N GLN A 239 -19.09 1.13 4.23
CA GLN A 239 -19.36 -0.17 4.83
C GLN A 239 -18.76 -1.31 4.00
N ASP A 240 -18.45 -2.43 4.66
CA ASP A 240 -17.83 -3.61 4.04
C ASP A 240 -18.72 -4.30 2.99
N ASP A 241 -20.03 -4.08 3.10
CA ASP A 241 -21.03 -4.56 2.15
C ASP A 241 -21.37 -3.54 1.05
N TYR A 242 -20.71 -2.37 1.08
CA TYR A 242 -20.85 -1.27 0.12
C TYR A 242 -22.25 -0.66 0.03
N SER A 243 -23.13 -0.95 0.98
CA SER A 243 -24.53 -0.50 0.95
C SER A 243 -24.67 1.03 0.96
N ASP A 244 -23.68 1.75 1.51
CA ASP A 244 -23.62 3.20 1.57
C ASP A 244 -22.77 3.84 0.45
N LEU A 245 -22.31 3.07 -0.55
CA LEU A 245 -21.41 3.56 -1.60
C LEU A 245 -22.00 4.73 -2.39
N SER A 246 -23.26 4.64 -2.84
CA SER A 246 -23.93 5.73 -3.57
C SER A 246 -24.10 6.98 -2.71
N VAL A 247 -24.40 6.81 -1.43
CA VAL A 247 -24.52 7.90 -0.46
C VAL A 247 -23.19 8.62 -0.29
N LYS A 248 -22.07 7.89 -0.22
CA LYS A 248 -20.73 8.49 -0.13
C LYS A 248 -20.29 9.19 -1.40
N ILE A 249 -20.67 8.69 -2.57
CA ILE A 249 -20.41 9.38 -3.85
C ILE A 249 -21.17 10.71 -3.90
N GLN A 250 -22.46 10.69 -3.55
CA GLN A 250 -23.27 11.90 -3.48
C GLN A 250 -22.70 12.90 -2.47
N TRP A 251 -22.29 12.42 -1.30
CA TRP A 251 -21.63 13.26 -0.30
C TRP A 251 -20.37 13.95 -0.86
N VAL A 252 -19.51 13.23 -1.60
CA VAL A 252 -18.33 13.83 -2.24
C VAL A 252 -18.73 14.89 -3.28
N ALA A 253 -19.80 14.66 -4.05
CA ALA A 253 -20.31 15.64 -5.02
C ALA A 253 -20.77 16.95 -4.36
N GLU A 254 -21.36 16.86 -3.17
CA GLU A 254 -21.87 17.99 -2.38
C GLU A 254 -20.80 18.67 -1.51
N HIS A 255 -19.74 17.94 -1.13
CA HIS A 255 -18.70 18.39 -0.19
C HIS A 255 -17.30 18.34 -0.82
N ARG A 256 -17.15 18.94 -2.00
CA ARG A 256 -15.90 18.88 -2.78
C ARG A 256 -14.68 19.43 -2.05
N ASP A 257 -14.84 20.52 -1.30
CA ASP A 257 -13.75 21.11 -0.51
C ASP A 257 -13.24 20.15 0.57
N GLU A 258 -14.15 19.41 1.21
CA GLU A 258 -13.80 18.38 2.19
C GLU A 258 -13.13 17.18 1.53
N ALA A 259 -13.60 16.75 0.35
CA ALA A 259 -12.96 15.70 -0.43
C ALA A 259 -11.51 16.08 -0.83
N VAL A 260 -11.28 17.34 -1.23
CA VAL A 260 -9.94 17.87 -1.52
C VAL A 260 -9.08 17.90 -0.25
N ALA A 261 -9.64 18.26 0.90
CA ALA A 261 -8.92 18.24 2.18
C ALA A 261 -8.53 16.83 2.61
N ILE A 262 -9.41 15.84 2.44
CA ILE A 262 -9.12 14.41 2.67
C ILE A 262 -8.00 13.94 1.75
N GLY A 263 -8.07 14.24 0.46
CA GLY A 263 -7.01 13.92 -0.50
C GLY A 263 -5.67 14.55 -0.12
N ARG A 264 -5.66 15.82 0.30
CA ARG A 264 -4.45 16.50 0.77
C ARG A 264 -3.85 15.82 2.00
N SER A 265 -4.66 15.41 2.96
CA SER A 265 -4.22 14.67 4.14
C SER A 265 -3.63 13.30 3.76
N ALA A 266 -4.24 12.60 2.80
CA ALA A 266 -3.70 11.36 2.24
C ALA A 266 -2.30 11.55 1.63
N LYS A 267 -2.10 12.66 0.92
CA LYS A 267 -0.81 13.03 0.33
C LYS A 267 0.27 13.30 1.39
N GLN A 268 -0.11 13.95 2.48
CA GLN A 268 0.79 14.15 3.62
C GLN A 268 1.16 12.83 4.29
N PHE A 269 0.19 11.92 4.47
CA PHE A 269 0.45 10.58 4.98
C PHE A 269 1.43 9.82 4.08
N PHE A 270 1.20 9.80 2.77
CA PHE A 270 2.11 9.15 1.81
C PHE A 270 3.51 9.75 1.87
N ALA A 271 3.63 11.08 1.87
CA ALA A 271 4.93 11.76 1.94
C ALA A 271 5.71 11.40 3.21
N LYS A 272 4.99 11.21 4.33
CA LYS A 272 5.58 10.91 5.63
C LYS A 272 5.96 9.45 5.81
N TYR A 273 5.21 8.50 5.25
CA TYR A 273 5.36 7.08 5.58
C TYR A 273 5.61 6.15 4.40
N CYS A 274 5.47 6.60 3.15
CA CYS A 274 5.55 5.72 1.97
C CYS A 274 6.67 6.09 1.00
N THR A 275 7.46 7.13 1.29
CA THR A 275 8.60 7.53 0.46
C THR A 275 9.82 6.65 0.71
N PRO A 276 10.78 6.57 -0.24
CA PRO A 276 11.98 5.77 -0.05
C PRO A 276 12.74 6.14 1.22
N THR A 277 12.95 7.43 1.46
CA THR A 277 13.63 7.91 2.65
C THR A 277 12.91 7.47 3.92
N ALA A 278 11.58 7.58 3.99
CA ALA A 278 10.82 7.13 5.16
C ALA A 278 10.95 5.63 5.39
N ILE A 279 10.83 4.83 4.32
CA ILE A 279 10.96 3.37 4.35
C ILE A 279 12.33 2.98 4.89
N TRP A 280 13.41 3.49 4.30
CA TRP A 280 14.75 3.06 4.66
C TRP A 280 15.23 3.62 6.00
N SER A 281 14.79 4.82 6.40
CA SER A 281 14.98 5.31 7.78
C SER A 281 14.31 4.39 8.80
N TYR A 282 13.08 3.94 8.55
CA TYR A 282 12.39 3.00 9.45
C TYR A 282 13.11 1.66 9.55
N ILE A 283 13.54 1.09 8.41
CA ILE A 283 14.25 -0.19 8.40
C ILE A 283 15.58 -0.07 9.14
N HIS A 284 16.36 0.99 8.89
CA HIS A 284 17.63 1.22 9.56
C HIS A 284 17.46 1.39 11.08
N LYS A 285 16.46 2.17 11.51
CA LYS A 285 16.10 2.28 12.93
C LYS A 285 15.80 0.91 13.53
N ARG A 286 14.99 0.11 12.85
CA ARG A 286 14.57 -1.21 13.34
C ARG A 286 15.75 -2.19 13.46
N VAL A 287 16.74 -2.16 12.57
CA VAL A 287 17.92 -3.04 12.65
C VAL A 287 18.94 -2.56 13.68
N SER A 288 19.04 -1.25 13.89
CA SER A 288 20.04 -0.62 14.77
C SER A 288 19.63 -0.58 16.24
N GLU A 289 18.32 -0.54 16.54
CA GLU A 289 17.84 -0.51 17.92
C GLU A 289 18.00 -1.88 18.59
N PRO A 290 18.64 -1.95 19.77
CA PRO A 290 18.65 -3.16 20.57
C PRO A 290 17.21 -3.49 20.95
N ARG A 291 16.70 -4.66 20.56
CA ARG A 291 15.40 -5.10 21.07
C ARG A 291 15.52 -5.31 22.57
N ALA A 292 14.57 -4.74 23.31
CA ALA A 292 14.27 -5.23 24.65
C ALA A 292 13.93 -6.72 24.51
N LEU A 293 14.76 -7.58 25.09
CA LEU A 293 14.42 -8.99 25.21
C LEU A 293 13.09 -9.07 25.96
N PRO A 294 12.11 -9.88 25.51
CA PRO A 294 10.91 -10.12 26.30
C PRO A 294 11.34 -10.59 27.69
N SER A 295 10.85 -9.92 28.73
CA SER A 295 11.14 -10.31 30.11
C SER A 295 10.72 -11.76 30.32
N GLU A 296 11.53 -12.54 31.02
CA GLU A 296 11.30 -13.98 31.24
C GLU A 296 9.91 -14.29 31.85
N SER A 297 9.24 -13.30 32.44
CA SER A 297 7.90 -13.38 33.00
C SER A 297 6.77 -13.67 32.00
N SER A 298 7.01 -13.67 30.69
CA SER A 298 5.97 -13.94 29.67
C SER A 298 5.99 -15.37 29.12
N ARG A 299 6.86 -16.27 29.63
CA ARG A 299 6.95 -17.67 29.16
C ARG A 299 5.99 -18.64 29.84
N ASP A 300 5.32 -18.24 30.92
CA ASP A 300 4.48 -19.15 31.72
C ASP A 300 2.98 -19.14 31.37
N ALA A 301 2.55 -18.44 30.32
CA ALA A 301 1.13 -18.24 30.02
C ALA A 301 0.50 -19.20 28.99
N THR A 302 1.21 -20.24 28.53
CA THR A 302 0.69 -21.19 27.51
C THR A 302 0.81 -22.66 27.93
N THR A 303 0.53 -22.96 29.19
CA THR A 303 0.32 -24.35 29.65
C THR A 303 -0.96 -24.46 30.49
N THR A 304 -2.12 -24.28 29.86
CA THR A 304 -3.43 -24.82 30.29
C THR A 304 -4.38 -24.86 29.11
#